data_AF-A0A2E7LUN2-F1
#
_entry.id   AF-A0A2E7LUN2-F1
#
_cell.length_a   1.000
_cell.length_b   1.000
_cell.length_c   1.000
_cell.angle_alpha   90.00
_cell.angle_beta   90.00
_cell.angle_gamma   90.00
#
_symmetry.space_group_name_H-M   'P 1'
#
loop_
_entity.id
_entity.type
_entity.pdbx_description
1 polymer ?
#
loop_
_entity_poly.entity_id
_entity_poly.type
_entity_poly.pdbx_seq_one_letter_code
_entity_poly.pdbx_strand_id
1 'polypeptide(L)' 'MAFKDLFKDNNDINEKSVVGFASFAVMVIFAAVDIITGFYGEELVIQDYIYNSFVIITLGSFGIAEVGKIFGKKNNEEN' A
#
# COMPACT_ATOMS: atom_id res chain seq x y z
N MET A 1 -10.14 16.66 -4.79
CA MET A 1 -9.95 17.03 -3.37
C MET A 1 -9.59 15.84 -2.47
N ALA A 2 -9.93 14.59 -2.81
CA ALA A 2 -9.57 13.41 -1.98
C ALA A 2 -8.05 13.17 -1.79
N PHE A 3 -7.23 13.40 -2.82
CA PHE A 3 -5.78 13.21 -2.72
C PHE A 3 -5.09 14.17 -1.74
N LYS A 4 -5.62 15.37 -1.52
CA LYS A 4 -5.03 16.36 -0.60
C LYS A 4 -5.40 16.07 0.86
N ASP A 5 -6.53 15.41 1.10
CA ASP A 5 -6.94 14.98 2.44
C ASP A 5 -6.14 13.78 2.96
N LEU A 6 -5.52 13.02 2.05
CA LEU A 6 -4.58 11.94 2.35
C LEU A 6 -3.25 12.45 2.97
N PHE A 7 -2.93 13.74 2.77
CA PHE A 7 -1.72 14.41 3.26
C PHE A 7 -1.99 15.43 4.37
N LYS A 8 -3.17 15.38 5.03
CA LYS A 8 -3.44 16.25 6.18
C LYS A 8 -2.64 15.76 7.39
N ASP A 9 -1.77 16.64 7.88
CA ASP A 9 -0.86 16.53 9.04
C ASP A 9 -1.57 16.35 10.41
N ASN A 10 -2.91 16.23 10.40
CA ASN A 10 -3.66 15.83 11.57
C ASN A 10 -3.48 14.32 11.72
N ASN A 11 -2.72 13.94 12.74
CA ASN A 11 -2.26 12.59 13.12
C ASN A 11 -3.37 11.53 13.38
N ASP A 12 -4.43 11.49 12.56
CA ASP A 12 -5.50 10.48 12.59
C ASP A 12 -5.25 9.37 11.55
N ILE A 13 -4.51 9.69 10.49
CA ILE A 13 -4.17 8.76 9.42
C ILE A 13 -2.71 8.31 9.58
N ASN A 14 -2.53 7.00 9.78
CA ASN A 14 -1.22 6.36 9.81
C ASN A 14 -0.53 6.48 8.43
N GLU A 15 0.50 7.31 8.34
CA GLU A 15 1.31 7.51 7.13
C GLU A 15 1.78 6.19 6.49
N LYS A 16 2.10 5.18 7.31
CA LYS A 16 2.49 3.85 6.82
C LYS A 16 1.31 3.16 6.13
N SER A 17 0.11 3.25 6.69
CA SER A 17 -1.09 2.73 6.03
C SER A 17 -1.38 3.46 4.71
N VAL A 18 -1.08 4.77 4.63
CA VAL A 18 -1.26 5.56 3.40
C VAL A 18 -0.30 5.11 2.31
N VAL A 19 0.99 5.01 2.63
CA VAL A 19 2.01 4.55 1.68
C VAL A 19 1.74 3.11 1.25
N GLY A 20 1.32 2.24 2.17
CA GLY A 20 0.89 0.88 1.87
C GLY A 20 -0.32 0.83 0.93
N PHE A 21 -1.32 1.69 1.16
CA PHE A 21 -2.51 1.76 0.33
C PHE A 21 -2.23 2.33 -1.06
N ALA A 22 -1.37 3.35 -1.17
CA ALA A 22 -0.96 3.91 -2.45
C ALA A 22 -0.20 2.88 -3.29
N SER A 23 0.72 2.14 -2.68
CA SER A 23 1.45 1.03 -3.32
C SER A 23 0.50 -0.06 -3.81
N PHE A 24 -0.47 -0.46 -2.98
CA PHE A 24 -1.50 -1.42 -3.35
C PHE A 24 -2.36 -0.94 -4.52
N ALA A 25 -2.81 0.32 -4.48
CA ALA A 25 -3.65 0.90 -5.54
C ALA A 25 -2.94 0.88 -6.90
N VAL A 26 -1.65 1.24 -6.94
CA VAL A 26 -0.83 1.15 -8.16
C VAL A 26 -0.74 -0.29 -8.67
N MET A 27 -0.53 -1.25 -7.77
CA MET A 27 -0.47 -2.68 -8.11
C MET A 27 -1.78 -3.20 -8.74
N VAL A 28 -2.93 -2.78 -8.21
CA VAL A 28 -4.26 -3.14 -8.76
C VAL A 28 -4.46 -2.56 -10.16
N ILE A 29 -4.03 -1.31 -10.39
CA ILE A 29 -4.12 -0.68 -11.71
C ILE A 29 -3.24 -1.44 -12.72
N PHE A 30 -2.01 -1.79 -12.34
CA PHE A 30 -1.13 -2.60 -13.19
C PHE A 30 -1.74 -3.95 -13.53
N ALA A 31 -2.24 -4.69 -12.54
CA ALA A 31 -2.90 -5.97 -12.78
C ALA A 31 -4.13 -5.84 -13.70
N ALA A 32 -4.91 -4.77 -13.56
CA ALA A 32 -6.04 -4.50 -14.45
C ALA A 32 -5.59 -4.23 -15.89
N VAL A 33 -4.52 -3.44 -16.08
CA VAL A 33 -3.94 -3.17 -17.40
C VAL A 33 -3.36 -4.45 -18.01
N ASP A 34 -2.66 -5.26 -17.24
CA ASP A 34 -2.08 -6.54 -17.68
C ASP A 34 -3.17 -7.50 -18.18
N ILE A 35 -4.29 -7.59 -17.47
CA ILE A 35 -5.46 -8.37 -17.90
C ILE A 35 -6.00 -7.85 -19.24
N ILE A 36 -6.18 -6.52 -19.36
CA ILE A 36 -6.67 -5.89 -20.60
C ILE A 36 -5.72 -6.19 -21.75
N THR A 37 -4.43 -5.94 -21.59
CA THR A 37 -3.38 -6.18 -22.58
C THR A 37 -3.28 -7.66 -22.98
N GLY A 38 -3.46 -8.57 -22.01
CA GLY A 38 -3.57 -10.01 -22.25
C GLY A 38 -4.76 -10.38 -23.14
N PHE A 39 -5.90 -9.72 -22.99
CA PHE A 39 -7.04 -9.90 -23.89
C PHE A 39 -6.77 -9.40 -25.32
N TYR A 40 -5.88 -8.41 -25.49
CA TYR A 40 -5.44 -7.92 -26.80
C TYR A 40 -4.33 -8.77 -27.44
N GLY A 41 -3.85 -9.83 -26.75
CA GLY A 41 -2.91 -10.79 -27.30
C GLY A 41 -1.45 -10.34 -27.30
N GLU A 42 -1.11 -9.28 -26.57
CA GLU A 42 0.30 -8.96 -26.31
C GLU A 42 0.89 -9.90 -25.26
N GLU A 43 2.17 -10.21 -25.41
CA GLU A 43 2.88 -11.09 -24.49
C GLU A 43 3.00 -10.40 -23.13
N LEU A 44 2.37 -10.99 -22.09
CA LEU A 44 2.48 -10.49 -20.73
C LEU A 44 3.90 -10.70 -20.20
N VAL A 45 4.76 -9.71 -20.38
CA VAL A 45 6.07 -9.65 -19.71
C VAL A 45 5.87 -9.06 -18.32
N ILE A 46 5.42 -9.90 -17.39
CA ILE A 46 5.35 -9.53 -15.97
C ILE A 46 6.77 -9.44 -15.42
N GLN A 47 7.16 -8.23 -15.01
CA GLN A 47 8.45 -8.02 -14.36
C GLN A 47 8.33 -8.34 -12.88
N ASP A 48 8.71 -9.56 -12.50
CA ASP A 48 8.69 -10.06 -11.13
C ASP A 48 9.36 -9.11 -10.13
N TYR A 49 10.43 -8.42 -10.54
CA TYR A 49 11.11 -7.42 -9.73
C TYR A 49 10.19 -6.25 -9.33
N ILE A 50 9.42 -5.74 -10.28
CA ILE A 50 8.49 -4.62 -10.06
C ILE A 50 7.34 -5.10 -9.17
N TYR A 51 6.74 -6.25 -9.50
CA TYR A 51 5.65 -6.83 -8.72
C TYR A 51 6.07 -7.08 -7.26
N ASN A 52 7.19 -7.78 -7.05
CA ASN A 52 7.68 -8.09 -5.70
C ASN A 52 8.04 -6.84 -4.90
N SER A 53 8.54 -5.80 -5.55
CA SER A 53 8.85 -4.52 -4.87
C SER A 53 7.58 -3.86 -4.32
N PHE A 54 6.52 -3.76 -5.12
CA PHE A 54 5.23 -3.22 -4.66
C PHE A 54 4.59 -4.12 -3.59
N VAL A 55 4.70 -5.44 -3.71
CA VAL A 55 4.19 -6.39 -2.69
C VAL A 55 4.90 -6.18 -1.36
N ILE A 56 6.23 -6.10 -1.35
CA ILE A 56 7.02 -5.89 -0.12
C ILE A 56 6.67 -4.54 0.52
N ILE A 57 6.55 -3.47 -0.27
CA ILE A 57 6.19 -2.15 0.26
C ILE A 57 4.78 -2.18 0.85
N THR A 58 3.82 -2.80 0.17
CA THR A 58 2.43 -2.92 0.63
C THR A 58 2.36 -3.68 1.95
N LEU A 59 2.94 -4.88 1.99
CA LEU A 59 2.92 -5.76 3.18
C LEU A 59 3.75 -5.18 4.32
N GLY A 60 4.93 -4.64 4.04
CA GLY A 60 5.79 -4.01 5.04
C GLY A 60 5.13 -2.79 5.68
N SER A 61 4.49 -1.94 4.87
CA SER A 61 3.82 -0.73 5.36
C SER A 61 2.58 -1.07 6.21
N PHE A 62 1.79 -2.07 5.81
CA PHE A 62 0.67 -2.54 6.62
C PHE A 62 1.11 -3.31 7.88
N GLY A 63 2.17 -4.11 7.79
CA GLY A 63 2.74 -4.81 8.95
C GLY A 63 3.24 -3.84 10.02
N ILE A 64 4.01 -2.82 9.64
CA ILE A 64 4.50 -1.79 10.59
C ILE A 64 3.34 -0.96 11.14
N ALA A 65 2.30 -0.72 10.33
CA ALA A 65 1.09 -0.04 10.77
C ALA A 65 0.33 -0.81 11.86
N GLU A 66 0.11 -2.11 11.68
CA GLU A 66 -0.57 -2.96 12.65
C GLU A 66 0.24 -3.16 13.93
N VAL A 67 1.54 -3.44 13.78
CA VAL A 67 2.48 -3.55 14.91
C VAL A 67 2.53 -2.23 15.68
N GLY A 68 2.63 -1.08 15.01
CA GLY A 68 2.61 0.23 15.65
C GLY A 68 1.33 0.47 16.47
N LYS A 69 0.17 0.02 15.97
CA LYS A 69 -1.12 0.14 16.67
C LYS A 69 -1.21 -0.76 17.91
N ILE A 70 -0.71 -2.00 17.81
CA ILE A 70 -0.71 -2.97 18.92
C ILE A 70 0.29 -2.57 20.01
N PHE A 71 1.51 -2.19 19.64
CA PHE A 71 2.55 -1.78 20.58
C PHE A 71 2.28 -0.39 21.19
N GLY A 72 1.71 0.54 20.42
CA GLY A 72 1.34 1.86 20.92
C GLY A 72 0.23 1.83 21.99
N LYS A 73 -0.67 0.84 21.93
CA LYS A 73 -1.72 0.67 22.96
C LYS A 73 -1.13 0.24 24.32
N LYS A 74 -0.03 -0.51 24.32
CA LYS A 74 0.63 -0.99 25.54
C LYS A 74 1.27 0.11 26.37
N ASN A 75 1.69 1.22 25.75
CA ASN A 75 2.30 2.36 26.44
C ASN A 75 1.28 3.34 27.05
N ASN A 76 -0.01 3.24 26.69
CA ASN A 76 -1.07 4.12 27.21
C ASN A 76 -1.85 3.51 28.38
N GLU A 77 -1.58 2.26 28.77
CA GLU A 77 -2.19 1.60 29.94
C GLU A 77 -1.29 1.67 31.19
N GLU A 78 -0.09 2.27 31.10
CA GLU A 78 0.84 2.47 32.23
C GLU A 78 0.89 3.91 32.80
N ASN A 79 -0.07 4.79 32.49
CA ASN A 79 -0.21 6.09 33.15
C ASN A 79 -1.56 6.25 33.86
#